data_AF-A0A4R8RUG5-F1
#
_entry.id   AF-A0A4R8RUG5-F1
#
_cell.length_a   1.000
_cell.length_b   1.000
_cell.length_c   1.000
_cell.angle_alpha   90.00
_cell.angle_beta   90.00
_cell.angle_gamma   90.00
#
_symmetry.space_group_name_H-M   'P 1'
#
loop_
_entity.id
_entity.type
_entity.pdbx_description
1 polymer ?
#
loop_
_entity_poly.entity_id
_entity_poly.type
_entity_poly.pdbx_seq_one_letter_code
_entity_poly.pdbx_strand_id
1 'polypeptide(L)'
;MAMIIGFSSSCSCDASAEPLKFPDMSVYAPVNIQDFEVPLVTPGRLPIPAYYFRTPDGIACRFFEPPSALCLGNNLPGVPAAPSDPAKGINGLNAISTNSGLAQINETLSPETVSHYPLLPARHSITVNGVICGVDDNGATACKDSQGRGFVLSKRWSGWLPKV
;
A
#
# COMPACT_ATOMS: atom_id res chain seq x y z
N MET A 1 47.22 41.83 -18.74
CA MET A 1 46.59 41.09 -17.62
C MET A 1 45.19 40.72 -18.11
N ALA A 2 44.99 39.48 -18.54
CA ALA A 2 43.74 39.01 -19.16
C ALA A 2 42.93 38.22 -18.13
N MET A 3 41.71 38.65 -17.83
CA MET A 3 40.76 37.89 -17.01
C MET A 3 39.80 37.15 -17.94
N ILE A 4 39.79 35.83 -17.86
CA ILE A 4 38.82 34.95 -18.53
C ILE A 4 37.71 34.68 -17.51
N ILE A 5 36.49 35.15 -17.78
CA ILE A 5 35.30 34.83 -16.98
C ILE A 5 34.69 33.56 -17.56
N GLY A 6 34.91 32.42 -16.89
CA GLY A 6 34.27 31.16 -17.22
C GLY A 6 32.84 31.13 -16.70
N PHE A 7 31.86 31.12 -17.61
CA PHE A 7 30.46 30.85 -17.25
C PHE A 7 30.26 29.34 -17.09
N SER A 8 30.12 28.90 -15.83
CA SER A 8 29.69 27.54 -15.50
C SER A 8 28.23 27.37 -15.91
N SER A 9 27.98 26.68 -17.03
CA SER A 9 26.63 26.21 -17.38
C SER A 9 26.22 25.10 -16.40
N SER A 10 25.45 25.46 -15.38
CA SER A 10 24.75 24.50 -14.53
C SER A 10 23.65 23.82 -15.36
N CYS A 11 23.86 22.55 -15.68
CA CYS A 11 22.84 21.67 -16.24
C CYS A 11 21.79 21.45 -15.14
N SER A 12 20.65 22.13 -15.25
CA SER A 12 19.48 21.84 -14.43
C SER A 12 18.96 20.47 -14.85
N CYS A 13 19.20 19.45 -14.02
CA CYS A 13 18.45 18.22 -14.12
C CYS A 13 17.00 18.53 -13.75
N ASP A 14 16.16 18.77 -14.75
CA ASP A 14 14.72 18.66 -14.62
C ASP A 14 14.39 17.20 -14.29
N ALA A 15 14.38 16.88 -13.00
CA ALA A 15 13.74 15.68 -12.49
C ALA A 15 12.23 15.88 -12.63
N SER A 16 11.72 15.78 -13.86
CA SER A 16 10.30 15.67 -14.11
C SER A 16 9.85 14.36 -13.48
N ALA A 17 9.28 14.43 -12.27
CA ALA A 17 8.57 13.31 -11.69
C ALA A 17 7.46 12.92 -12.67
N GLU A 18 7.63 11.79 -13.36
CA GLU A 18 6.60 11.24 -14.23
C GLU A 18 5.26 11.26 -13.49
N PRO A 19 4.16 11.67 -14.15
CA PRO A 19 2.86 11.67 -13.53
C PRO A 19 2.60 10.31 -12.91
N LEU A 20 2.26 10.31 -11.63
CA LEU A 20 2.00 9.09 -10.88
C LEU A 20 0.90 8.29 -11.61
N LYS A 21 1.31 7.21 -12.27
CA LYS A 21 0.40 6.41 -13.09
C LYS A 21 -0.03 5.19 -12.31
N PHE A 22 -1.34 5.00 -12.22
CA PHE A 22 -1.90 3.77 -11.69
C PHE A 22 -1.62 2.62 -12.67
N PRO A 23 -1.14 1.45 -12.22
CA PRO A 23 -0.82 0.36 -13.12
C PRO A 23 -2.08 -0.23 -13.76
N ASP A 24 -1.96 -0.68 -15.00
CA ASP A 24 -3.02 -1.45 -15.65
C ASP A 24 -3.03 -2.87 -15.11
N MET A 25 -3.99 -3.16 -14.22
CA MET A 25 -4.15 -4.48 -13.61
C MET A 25 -4.96 -5.46 -14.48
N SER A 26 -5.44 -5.06 -15.66
CA SER A 26 -6.19 -5.95 -16.57
C SER A 26 -5.32 -7.10 -17.11
N VAL A 27 -4.00 -6.93 -17.06
CA VAL A 27 -3.00 -7.93 -17.50
C VAL A 27 -2.48 -8.82 -16.36
N TYR A 28 -3.06 -8.71 -15.15
CA TYR A 28 -2.66 -9.50 -13.99
C TYR A 28 -3.56 -10.74 -13.85
N ALA A 29 -2.96 -11.86 -13.47
CA ALA A 29 -3.70 -13.09 -13.21
C ALA A 29 -4.54 -12.95 -11.94
N PRO A 30 -5.86 -13.17 -11.98
CA PRO A 30 -6.68 -13.12 -10.76
C PRO A 30 -6.37 -14.32 -9.87
N VAL A 31 -6.23 -14.08 -8.56
CA VAL A 31 -6.16 -15.15 -7.56
C VAL A 31 -7.55 -15.64 -7.17
N ASN A 32 -7.61 -16.82 -6.57
CA ASN A 32 -8.80 -17.27 -5.86
C ASN A 32 -8.90 -16.55 -4.51
N ILE A 33 -9.98 -15.80 -4.28
CA ILE A 33 -10.16 -15.00 -3.06
C ILE A 33 -10.21 -15.86 -1.78
N GLN A 34 -10.62 -17.13 -1.90
CA GLN A 34 -10.72 -18.05 -0.76
C GLN A 34 -9.36 -18.38 -0.15
N ASP A 35 -8.29 -18.31 -0.95
CA ASP A 35 -6.92 -18.51 -0.47
C ASP A 35 -6.41 -17.32 0.38
N PHE A 36 -7.17 -16.21 0.37
CA PHE A 36 -6.87 -14.96 1.06
C PHE A 36 -7.84 -14.68 2.22
N GLU A 37 -8.71 -15.65 2.54
CA GLU A 37 -9.62 -15.55 3.67
C GLU A 37 -8.88 -15.82 4.99
N VAL A 38 -8.93 -14.85 5.90
CA VAL A 38 -8.45 -14.97 7.27
C VAL A 38 -9.65 -14.75 8.19
N PRO A 39 -10.29 -15.83 8.69
CA PRO A 39 -11.52 -15.73 9.44
C PRO A 39 -11.31 -15.01 10.77
N LEU A 40 -12.13 -14.00 11.05
CA LEU A 40 -12.17 -13.34 12.34
C LEU A 40 -12.99 -14.18 13.30
N VAL A 41 -12.32 -14.79 14.27
CA VAL A 41 -12.93 -15.66 15.28
C VAL A 41 -13.21 -14.86 16.55
N THR A 42 -14.46 -14.84 16.98
CA THR A 42 -14.87 -14.30 18.29
C THR A 42 -15.54 -15.43 19.07
N PRO A 43 -15.10 -15.77 20.29
CA PRO A 43 -15.72 -16.82 21.08
C PRO A 43 -17.24 -16.65 21.18
N GLY A 44 -17.98 -17.72 20.88
CA GLY A 44 -19.45 -17.71 20.91
C GLY A 44 -20.13 -17.03 19.70
N ARG A 45 -19.39 -16.65 18.66
CA ARG A 45 -19.94 -16.16 17.38
C ARG A 45 -19.44 -16.98 16.21
N LEU A 46 -20.24 -17.02 15.14
CA LEU A 46 -19.78 -17.57 13.86
C LEU A 46 -18.61 -16.72 13.33
N PRO A 47 -17.57 -17.35 12.75
CA PRO A 47 -16.48 -16.62 12.12
C PRO A 47 -17.00 -15.67 11.04
N ILE A 48 -16.40 -14.48 10.98
CA ILE A 48 -16.70 -13.50 9.93
C ILE A 48 -15.55 -13.56 8.92
N PRO A 49 -15.83 -13.77 7.62
CA PRO A 49 -14.78 -13.75 6.61
C PRO A 49 -14.16 -12.37 6.54
N ALA A 50 -12.83 -12.33 6.52
CA ALA A 50 -12.08 -11.11 6.26
C ALA A 50 -10.93 -11.46 5.32
N TYR A 51 -10.66 -10.57 4.37
CA TYR A 51 -9.69 -10.84 3.32
C TYR A 51 -8.43 -10.02 3.57
N TYR A 52 -7.30 -10.73 3.65
CA TYR A 52 -5.99 -10.16 3.92
C TYR A 52 -4.99 -10.65 2.89
N PHE A 53 -4.03 -9.81 2.57
CA PHE A 53 -2.81 -10.24 1.90
C PHE A 53 -1.61 -9.49 2.46
N ARG A 54 -0.42 -10.04 2.26
CA ARG A 54 0.83 -9.29 2.39
C ARG A 54 1.43 -9.02 1.02
N THR A 55 2.04 -7.85 0.87
CA THR A 55 2.84 -7.52 -0.31
C THR A 55 4.18 -8.28 -0.28
N PRO A 56 4.91 -8.35 -1.41
CA PRO A 56 6.27 -8.88 -1.42
C PRO A 56 7.22 -8.19 -0.43
N ASP A 57 7.00 -6.91 -0.17
CA ASP A 57 7.76 -6.10 0.79
C ASP A 57 7.31 -6.27 2.25
N GLY A 58 6.38 -7.21 2.51
CA GLY A 58 5.89 -7.51 3.85
C GLY A 58 5.01 -6.42 4.45
N ILE A 59 4.23 -5.72 3.63
CA ILE A 59 3.21 -4.76 4.08
C ILE A 59 1.89 -5.51 4.16
N ALA A 60 1.17 -5.38 5.27
CA ALA A 60 -0.13 -6.01 5.43
C ALA A 60 -1.20 -5.18 4.74
N CYS A 61 -2.09 -5.83 4.00
CA CYS A 61 -3.21 -5.19 3.35
C CYS A 61 -4.49 -5.98 3.62
N ARG A 62 -5.61 -5.27 3.77
CA ARG A 62 -6.93 -5.86 4.04
C ARG A 62 -8.04 -5.11 3.33
N PHE A 63 -9.17 -5.79 3.19
CA PHE A 63 -10.40 -5.24 2.61
C PHE A 63 -11.43 -4.95 3.71
N PHE A 64 -12.25 -3.92 3.49
CA PHE A 64 -13.24 -3.44 4.45
C PHE A 64 -14.63 -3.25 3.84
N GLU A 65 -15.61 -3.11 4.74
CA GLU A 65 -16.92 -2.53 4.47
C GLU A 65 -17.04 -1.15 5.13
N PRO A 66 -17.44 -0.08 4.41
CA PRO A 66 -17.72 -0.02 2.97
C PRO A 66 -16.51 -0.40 2.09
N PRO A 67 -16.72 -0.88 0.84
CA PRO A 67 -15.68 -1.46 0.01
C PRO A 67 -14.47 -0.53 -0.16
N SER A 68 -13.37 -0.91 0.47
CA SER A 68 -12.09 -0.22 0.39
C SER A 68 -10.94 -1.18 0.69
N ALA A 69 -9.74 -0.83 0.22
CA ALA A 69 -8.51 -1.51 0.62
C ALA A 69 -7.67 -0.59 1.50
N LEU A 70 -7.03 -1.18 2.50
CA LEU A 70 -6.10 -0.51 3.41
C LEU A 70 -4.81 -1.32 3.47
N CYS A 71 -3.67 -0.65 3.34
CA CYS A 71 -2.39 -1.22 3.70
C CYS A 71 -1.82 -0.53 4.94
N LEU A 72 -1.15 -1.32 5.79
CA LEU A 72 -0.65 -0.95 7.10
C LEU A 72 0.82 -1.32 7.24
N GLY A 73 1.61 -0.42 7.82
CA GLY A 73 3.00 -0.73 8.15
C GLY A 73 3.87 0.51 8.31
N ASN A 74 4.76 0.52 9.30
CA ASN A 74 5.79 1.55 9.41
C ASN A 74 6.93 1.40 8.37
N ASN A 75 6.80 0.42 7.47
CA ASN A 75 7.62 0.19 6.30
C ASN A 75 6.95 0.63 4.99
N LEU A 76 5.88 1.43 5.01
CA LEU A 76 5.33 2.02 3.78
C LEU A 76 6.43 2.82 3.04
N PRO A 77 6.74 2.52 1.77
CA PRO A 77 7.85 3.13 1.06
C PRO A 77 7.76 4.65 1.01
N GLY A 78 8.85 5.35 1.32
CA GLY A 78 8.90 6.82 1.29
C GLY A 78 8.09 7.51 2.39
N VAL A 79 7.50 6.77 3.34
CA VAL A 79 6.77 7.32 4.48
C VAL A 79 7.56 7.05 5.77
N PRO A 80 7.95 8.08 6.54
CA PRO A 80 8.60 7.87 7.84
C PRO A 80 7.70 7.07 8.78
N ALA A 81 8.27 6.20 9.61
CA ALA A 81 7.52 5.46 10.62
C ALA A 81 6.68 6.40 11.50
N ALA A 82 5.45 5.99 11.81
CA ALA A 82 4.58 6.76 12.66
C ALA A 82 5.15 6.83 14.10
N PRO A 83 5.06 8.00 14.78
CA PRO A 83 5.54 8.15 16.15
C PRO A 83 4.86 7.16 17.09
N SER A 84 5.65 6.49 17.93
CA SER A 84 5.16 5.56 18.95
C SER A 84 5.71 5.93 20.33
N ASP A 85 4.86 5.82 21.34
CA ASP A 85 5.18 5.97 22.75
C ASP A 85 4.36 4.92 23.53
N PRO A 86 4.88 3.68 23.65
CA PRO A 86 4.17 2.60 24.33
C PRO A 86 3.85 2.91 25.80
N ALA A 87 4.67 3.73 26.47
CA ALA A 87 4.43 4.16 27.85
C ALA A 87 3.18 5.05 27.97
N LYS A 88 2.79 5.72 26.89
CA LYS A 88 1.52 6.48 26.78
C LYS A 88 0.42 5.73 26.03
N GLY A 89 0.62 4.46 25.71
CA GLY A 89 -0.34 3.67 24.93
C GLY A 89 -0.44 4.09 23.46
N ILE A 90 0.61 4.71 22.92
CA ILE A 90 0.69 5.13 21.51
C ILE A 90 1.53 4.11 20.74
N ASN A 91 0.87 3.33 19.91
CA ASN A 91 1.46 2.42 18.92
C ASN A 91 1.16 2.99 17.52
N GLY A 92 1.93 4.01 17.13
CA GLY A 92 1.76 4.67 15.86
C GLY A 92 2.04 3.72 14.71
N LEU A 93 1.11 3.67 13.76
CA LEU A 93 1.22 2.88 12.54
C LEU A 93 0.82 3.72 11.34
N ASN A 94 1.62 3.68 10.27
CA ASN A 94 1.20 4.27 9.01
C ASN A 94 0.15 3.40 8.32
N ALA A 95 -0.78 4.06 7.66
CA ALA A 95 -1.91 3.47 7.00
C ALA A 95 -2.14 4.20 5.66
N ILE A 96 -2.52 3.47 4.63
CA ILE A 96 -2.94 4.05 3.35
C ILE A 96 -4.16 3.32 2.82
N SER A 97 -5.25 4.05 2.62
CA SER A 97 -6.53 3.51 2.19
C SER A 97 -6.97 4.07 0.86
N THR A 98 -7.71 3.29 0.06
CA THR A 98 -8.37 3.81 -1.15
C THR A 98 -9.37 4.92 -0.80
N ASN A 99 -10.00 4.89 0.38
CA ASN A 99 -11.05 5.84 0.76
C ASN A 99 -10.57 7.10 1.52
N SER A 100 -9.38 7.09 2.12
CA SER A 100 -8.90 8.18 2.98
C SER A 100 -7.44 8.59 2.75
N GLY A 101 -6.69 7.91 1.88
CA GLY A 101 -5.29 8.21 1.62
C GLY A 101 -4.37 7.84 2.77
N LEU A 102 -3.22 8.51 2.84
CA LEU A 102 -2.21 8.29 3.88
C LEU A 102 -2.68 8.87 5.22
N ALA A 103 -2.57 8.09 6.27
CA ALA A 103 -2.90 8.47 7.64
C ALA A 103 -1.96 7.77 8.64
N GLN A 104 -1.92 8.30 9.86
CA GLN A 104 -1.34 7.61 11.01
C GLN A 104 -2.46 7.18 11.94
N ILE A 105 -2.40 5.94 12.40
CA ILE A 105 -3.38 5.34 13.30
C ILE A 105 -2.69 4.79 14.55
N ASN A 106 -3.48 4.50 15.58
CA ASN A 106 -3.01 3.83 16.79
C ASN A 106 -3.49 2.37 16.77
N GLU A 107 -2.70 1.47 16.20
CA GLU A 107 -3.03 0.05 16.03
C GLU A 107 -1.75 -0.79 16.20
N THR A 108 -1.89 -1.98 16.81
CA THR A 108 -0.78 -2.91 16.96
C THR A 108 -0.81 -3.91 15.81
N LEU A 109 0.27 -3.95 15.04
CA LEU A 109 0.48 -4.95 13.99
C LEU A 109 1.88 -5.55 14.16
N SER A 110 1.94 -6.83 14.55
CA SER A 110 3.22 -7.52 14.74
C SER A 110 3.73 -8.10 13.41
N PRO A 111 5.06 -8.15 13.19
CA PRO A 111 5.64 -8.81 12.01
C PRO A 111 5.21 -10.28 11.88
N GLU A 112 5.02 -10.97 13.00
CA GLU A 112 4.52 -12.35 13.05
C GLU A 112 3.11 -12.44 12.45
N THR A 113 2.19 -11.55 12.86
CA THR A 113 0.84 -11.48 12.28
C THR A 113 0.89 -11.22 10.78
N VAL A 114 1.73 -10.29 10.33
CA VAL A 114 1.88 -10.01 8.89
C VAL A 114 2.40 -11.24 8.13
N SER A 115 3.33 -12.00 8.73
CA SER A 115 3.91 -13.18 8.10
C SER A 115 2.91 -14.31 7.83
N HIS A 116 1.83 -14.35 8.60
CA HIS A 116 0.74 -15.31 8.43
C HIS A 116 -0.27 -14.91 7.34
N TYR A 117 -0.25 -13.67 6.87
CA TYR A 117 -1.13 -13.27 5.78
C TYR A 117 -0.66 -13.88 4.44
N PRO A 118 -1.58 -14.36 3.60
CA PRO A 118 -1.24 -14.89 2.28
C PRO A 118 -0.49 -13.86 1.44
N LEU A 119 0.58 -14.28 0.78
CA LEU A 119 1.35 -13.41 -0.12
C LEU A 119 0.56 -13.22 -1.42
N LEU A 120 0.31 -11.98 -1.82
CA LEU A 120 -0.17 -11.68 -3.18
C LEU A 120 1.05 -11.70 -4.13
N PRO A 121 1.15 -12.68 -5.04
CA PRO A 121 2.35 -12.81 -5.88
C PRO A 121 2.46 -11.67 -6.90
N ALA A 122 3.67 -11.44 -7.42
CA ALA A 122 3.86 -10.56 -8.56
C ALA A 122 2.98 -11.00 -9.75
N ARG A 123 2.51 -10.04 -10.53
CA ARG A 123 1.58 -10.22 -11.67
C ARG A 123 0.25 -10.84 -11.33
N HIS A 124 -0.15 -10.78 -10.07
CA HIS A 124 -1.46 -11.23 -9.63
C HIS A 124 -2.31 -10.07 -9.11
N SER A 125 -3.61 -10.23 -9.26
CA SER A 125 -4.61 -9.34 -8.70
C SER A 125 -5.58 -10.11 -7.81
N ILE A 126 -6.14 -9.41 -6.84
CA ILE A 126 -7.21 -9.88 -5.96
C ILE A 126 -8.34 -8.87 -6.02
N THR A 127 -9.56 -9.37 -6.18
CA THR A 127 -10.77 -8.53 -6.23
C THR A 127 -11.73 -8.93 -5.12
N VAL A 128 -12.09 -7.99 -4.25
CA VAL A 128 -13.03 -8.19 -3.15
C VAL A 128 -14.04 -7.05 -3.16
N ASN A 129 -15.33 -7.36 -3.28
CA ASN A 129 -16.43 -6.39 -3.26
C ASN A 129 -16.24 -5.16 -4.18
N GLY A 130 -15.64 -5.37 -5.36
CA GLY A 130 -15.38 -4.31 -6.35
C GLY A 130 -14.10 -3.50 -6.10
N VAL A 131 -13.35 -3.79 -5.04
CA VAL A 131 -11.99 -3.28 -4.81
C VAL A 131 -11.00 -4.24 -5.45
N ILE A 132 -10.04 -3.71 -6.20
CA ILE A 132 -9.01 -4.49 -6.88
C ILE A 132 -7.65 -4.05 -6.37
N CYS A 133 -6.88 -5.01 -5.85
CA CYS A 133 -5.46 -4.83 -5.54
C CYS A 133 -4.62 -5.74 -6.43
N GLY A 134 -3.40 -5.32 -6.74
CA GLY A 134 -2.48 -6.10 -7.55
C GLY A 134 -1.03 -5.75 -7.28
N VAL A 135 -0.14 -6.69 -7.62
CA VAL A 135 1.31 -6.52 -7.52
C VAL A 135 1.91 -6.60 -8.91
N ASP A 136 2.71 -5.61 -9.29
CA ASP A 136 3.41 -5.58 -10.57
C ASP A 136 4.68 -6.46 -10.59
N ASP A 137 5.37 -6.54 -11.73
CA ASP A 137 6.62 -7.29 -11.88
C ASP A 137 7.78 -6.76 -11.02
N ASN A 138 7.71 -5.50 -10.59
CA ASN A 138 8.72 -4.85 -9.77
C ASN A 138 8.43 -4.97 -8.27
N GLY A 139 7.32 -5.61 -7.88
CA GLY A 139 6.84 -5.73 -6.50
C GLY A 139 6.00 -4.54 -6.03
N ALA A 140 5.72 -3.56 -6.90
CA ALA A 140 4.87 -2.43 -6.54
C ALA A 140 3.42 -2.91 -6.37
N THR A 141 2.81 -2.54 -5.25
CA THR A 141 1.42 -2.88 -4.95
C THR A 141 0.53 -1.69 -5.27
N ALA A 142 -0.58 -1.90 -5.96
CA ALA A 142 -1.57 -0.88 -6.21
C ALA A 142 -2.96 -1.39 -5.86
N CYS A 143 -3.80 -0.53 -5.31
CA CYS A 143 -5.19 -0.84 -5.01
C CYS A 143 -6.10 0.28 -5.50
N LYS A 144 -7.26 -0.08 -6.04
CA LYS A 144 -8.33 0.86 -6.39
C LYS A 144 -9.69 0.36 -5.94
N ASP A 145 -10.56 1.28 -5.56
CA ASP A 145 -11.96 0.99 -5.26
C ASP A 145 -12.88 1.28 -6.46
N SER A 146 -14.16 0.92 -6.31
CA SER A 146 -15.20 1.12 -7.32
C SER A 146 -15.54 2.60 -7.59
N GLN A 147 -15.08 3.52 -6.74
CA GLN A 147 -15.23 4.97 -6.96
C GLN A 147 -14.08 5.55 -7.80
N GLY A 148 -13.12 4.72 -8.21
CA GLY A 148 -11.96 5.13 -8.98
C GLY A 148 -10.90 5.83 -8.13
N ARG A 149 -10.91 5.66 -6.80
CA ARG A 149 -9.82 6.14 -5.94
C ARG A 149 -8.82 5.00 -5.74
N GLY A 150 -7.55 5.32 -5.60
CA GLY A 150 -6.54 4.29 -5.43
C GLY A 150 -5.28 4.76 -4.74
N PHE A 151 -4.38 3.83 -4.51
CA PHE A 151 -3.02 4.13 -4.06
C PHE A 151 -2.02 3.20 -4.72
N VAL A 152 -0.76 3.61 -4.70
CA VAL A 152 0.38 2.83 -5.18
C VAL A 152 1.48 2.84 -4.12
N LEU A 153 2.04 1.66 -3.83
CA LEU A 153 3.21 1.41 -3.01
C LEU A 153 4.31 0.91 -3.93
N SER A 154 5.26 1.79 -4.27
CA SER A 154 6.44 1.48 -5.08
C SER A 154 7.67 1.44 -4.18
N LYS A 155 8.80 0.86 -4.64
CA LYS A 155 10.02 0.71 -3.82
C LYS A 155 10.51 1.96 -3.06
N ARG A 156 10.19 3.16 -3.56
CA ARG A 156 10.70 4.42 -2.99
C ARG A 156 9.61 5.36 -2.50
N TRP A 157 8.35 5.05 -2.77
CA TRP A 157 7.27 6.01 -2.57
C TRP A 157 5.92 5.32 -2.43
N SER A 158 5.10 5.88 -1.54
CA SER A 158 3.70 5.51 -1.34
C SER A 158 2.85 6.73 -1.56
N GLY A 159 1.69 6.56 -2.17
CA GLY A 159 0.70 7.61 -2.12
C GLY A 159 -0.54 7.34 -2.93
N TRP A 160 -1.40 8.34 -2.85
CA TRP A 160 -2.82 8.19 -3.07
C TRP A 160 -3.29 9.04 -4.23
N LEU A 161 -4.23 8.48 -4.99
CA LEU A 161 -4.76 9.01 -6.23
C LEU A 161 -6.28 9.18 -6.06
N PRO A 162 -6.80 10.43 -6.13
CA PRO A 162 -8.24 10.67 -6.04
C PRO A 162 -9.02 10.14 -7.25
N LYS A 163 -8.33 9.84 -8.35
CA LYS A 163 -8.91 9.29 -9.58
C LYS A 163 -7.89 8.41 -10.31
N VAL A 164 -8.29 7.21 -10.74
CA VAL A 164 -7.48 6.22 -11.48
C VAL A 164 -8.23 5.61 -12.65
#